data_AF-A0A1I1CLX0-F1
#
_entry.id   AF-A0A1I1CLX0-F1
#
_cell.length_a   1.000
_cell.length_b   1.000
_cell.length_c   1.000
_cell.angle_alpha   90.00
_cell.angle_beta   90.00
_cell.angle_gamma   90.00
#
_symmetry.space_group_name_H-M   'P 1'
#
loop_
_entity.id
_entity.type
_entity.pdbx_description
1 polymer ?
#
loop_
_entity_poly.entity_id
_entity_poly.type
_entity_poly.pdbx_seq_one_letter_code
_entity_poly.pdbx_strand_id
1 'polypeptide(L)'
;MSQKRLGHQIGVSFQQIQKYELGKNRVSSSKLFEIAFCLKVAPSFFFEPLVAGPTTPFRGHAGGAGQKRFAYVATREGARLVETALSLPRPVRLDLLRLMETLSK
;
A
#
# COMPACT_ATOMS: atom_id res chain seq x y z
N MET A 1 -20.42 13.06 1.71
CA MET A 1 -20.47 13.32 0.25
C MET A 1 -21.66 12.56 -0.31
N SER A 2 -22.53 13.14 -1.16
CA SER A 2 -23.58 12.36 -1.84
C SER A 2 -23.07 11.78 -3.16
N GLN A 3 -23.60 10.64 -3.60
CA GLN A 3 -23.24 10.00 -4.88
C GLN A 3 -23.47 10.91 -6.09
N LYS A 4 -24.56 11.70 -6.09
CA LYS A 4 -24.86 12.64 -7.17
C LYS A 4 -23.80 13.75 -7.24
N ARG A 5 -23.33 14.22 -6.08
CA ARG A 5 -22.26 15.21 -5.98
C ARG A 5 -20.90 14.63 -6.41
N LEU A 6 -20.60 13.39 -6.02
CA LEU A 6 -19.39 12.69 -6.46
C LEU A 6 -19.36 12.51 -7.98
N GLY A 7 -20.47 12.02 -8.56
CA GLY A 7 -20.61 11.86 -10.00
C GLY A 7 -20.37 13.16 -10.76
N HIS A 8 -20.97 14.27 -10.28
CA HIS A 8 -20.74 15.58 -10.86
C HIS A 8 -19.26 16.02 -10.79
N GLN A 9 -18.58 15.80 -9.66
CA GLN A 9 -17.17 16.17 -9.50
C GLN A 9 -16.22 15.38 -10.40
N ILE A 10 -16.53 14.11 -10.68
CA ILE A 10 -15.67 13.24 -11.51
C ILE A 10 -16.21 13.07 -12.94
N GLY A 11 -17.22 13.85 -13.34
CA GLY A 11 -17.78 13.82 -14.69
C GLY A 11 -18.46 12.51 -15.08
N VAL A 12 -19.12 11.81 -14.15
CA VAL A 12 -19.93 10.62 -14.44
C VAL A 12 -21.35 10.75 -13.90
N SER A 13 -22.29 10.01 -14.48
CA SER A 13 -23.69 10.06 -14.03
C SER A 13 -23.86 9.45 -12.63
N PHE A 14 -24.91 9.86 -11.91
CA PHE A 14 -25.29 9.25 -10.64
C PHE A 14 -25.50 7.73 -10.78
N GLN A 15 -26.15 7.29 -11.86
CA GLN A 15 -26.34 5.87 -12.17
C GLN A 15 -24.99 5.15 -12.38
N GLN A 16 -24.00 5.83 -12.95
CA GLN A 16 -22.66 5.25 -13.13
C GLN A 16 -21.95 5.05 -11.78
N ILE A 17 -22.08 6.00 -10.84
CA ILE A 17 -21.58 5.82 -9.47
C ILE A 17 -22.23 4.60 -8.82
N GLN A 18 -23.55 4.45 -8.95
CA GLN A 18 -24.24 3.25 -8.44
C GLN A 18 -23.72 1.96 -9.08
N LYS A 19 -23.43 1.96 -10.39
CA LYS A 19 -22.84 0.81 -11.08
C LYS A 19 -21.41 0.51 -10.60
N TYR A 20 -20.63 1.52 -10.22
CA TYR A 20 -19.31 1.33 -9.62
C TYR A 20 -19.40 0.73 -8.22
N GLU A 21 -20.27 1.25 -7.36
CA GLU A 21 -20.46 0.74 -6.00
C GLU A 21 -20.97 -0.71 -5.98
N LEU A 22 -21.86 -1.05 -6.92
CA LEU A 22 -22.38 -2.42 -7.07
C LEU A 22 -21.43 -3.36 -7.83
N GLY A 23 -20.27 -2.87 -8.29
CA GLY A 23 -19.30 -3.66 -9.06
C GLY A 23 -19.79 -4.11 -10.44
N LYS A 24 -20.94 -3.62 -10.92
CA LYS A 24 -21.48 -3.93 -12.25
C LYS A 24 -20.60 -3.37 -13.38
N ASN A 25 -19.98 -2.21 -13.13
CA ASN A 25 -19.03 -1.59 -14.05
C ASN A 25 -17.65 -1.48 -13.39
N ARG A 26 -16.60 -1.76 -14.17
CA ARG A 26 -15.22 -1.52 -13.74
C ARG A 26 -14.92 -0.02 -13.73
N VAL A 27 -14.10 0.41 -12.78
CA VAL A 27 -13.59 1.79 -12.67
C VAL A 27 -12.22 1.84 -13.31
N SER A 28 -11.96 2.81 -14.19
CA SER A 28 -10.61 3.03 -14.73
C SER A 28 -9.69 3.61 -13.65
N SER A 29 -8.38 3.39 -13.76
CA SER A 29 -7.41 3.90 -12.77
C SER A 29 -7.47 5.43 -12.62
N SER A 30 -7.69 6.16 -13.72
CA SER A 30 -7.88 7.62 -13.68
C SER A 30 -9.10 8.01 -12.85
N LYS A 31 -10.25 7.34 -13.07
CA LYS A 31 -11.47 7.65 -12.31
C LYS A 31 -11.35 7.25 -10.85
N LEU A 32 -10.68 6.14 -10.56
CA LEU A 32 -10.41 5.72 -9.19
C LEU A 32 -9.55 6.75 -8.45
N PHE A 33 -8.55 7.32 -9.12
CA PHE A 33 -7.71 8.39 -8.58
C PHE A 33 -8.52 9.66 -8.30
N GLU A 34 -9.37 10.09 -9.23
CA GLU A 34 -10.28 11.23 -9.02
C GLU A 34 -11.23 10.99 -7.85
N ILE A 35 -11.77 9.78 -7.70
CA ILE A 35 -12.62 9.38 -6.58
C ILE A 35 -11.85 9.45 -5.26
N ALA A 36 -10.62 8.92 -5.22
CA ALA A 36 -9.74 8.97 -4.04
C ALA A 36 -9.50 10.41 -3.60
N PHE A 37 -9.17 11.28 -4.56
CA PHE A 37 -8.97 12.71 -4.33
C PHE A 37 -10.23 13.38 -3.79
N CYS A 38 -11.40 13.14 -4.39
CA CYS A 38 -12.68 13.70 -3.93
C CYS A 38 -13.03 13.25 -2.51
N LEU A 39 -12.72 12.00 -2.17
CA LEU A 39 -12.97 11.42 -0.85
C LEU A 39 -11.86 11.70 0.17
N LYS A 40 -10.77 12.38 -0.24
CA LYS A 40 -9.61 12.70 0.59
C LYS A 40 -8.94 11.47 1.22
N VAL A 41 -8.86 10.39 0.46
CA VAL A 41 -8.17 9.15 0.85
C VAL A 41 -7.05 8.84 -0.12
N ALA A 42 -6.05 8.07 0.32
CA ALA A 42 -5.05 7.53 -0.60
C ALA A 42 -5.72 6.51 -1.55
N PRO A 43 -5.31 6.41 -2.83
CA PRO A 43 -5.87 5.42 -3.75
C PRO A 43 -5.76 3.97 -3.25
N SER A 44 -4.76 3.67 -2.41
CA SER A 44 -4.57 2.37 -1.75
C SER A 44 -5.75 1.94 -0.87
N PHE A 45 -6.52 2.90 -0.34
CA PHE A 45 -7.70 2.64 0.50
C PHE A 45 -8.70 1.68 -0.16
N PHE A 46 -8.92 1.81 -1.47
CA PHE A 46 -9.86 0.96 -2.21
C PHE A 46 -9.38 -0.49 -2.40
N PHE A 47 -8.11 -0.77 -2.08
CA PHE A 47 -7.50 -2.09 -2.24
C PHE A 47 -7.15 -2.74 -0.90
N GLU A 48 -7.25 -2.02 0.22
CA GLU A 48 -6.93 -2.53 1.56
C GLU A 48 -7.70 -3.80 1.94
N PRO A 49 -9.02 -3.93 1.65
CA PRO A 49 -9.75 -5.18 1.92
C PRO A 49 -9.26 -6.38 1.08
N LEU A 50 -8.62 -6.14 -0.07
CA LEU A 50 -8.03 -7.20 -0.89
C LEU A 50 -6.73 -7.74 -0.29
N VAL A 51 -6.06 -6.95 0.55
CA VAL A 51 -4.85 -7.35 1.26
C VAL A 51 -5.17 -8.13 2.55
N ALA A 52 -6.38 -7.93 3.11
CA ALA A 52 -6.82 -8.53 4.37
C ALA A 52 -7.65 -9.84 4.22
N GLY A 53 -8.08 -10.22 3.02
CA GLY A 53 -8.76 -11.50 2.76
C GLY A 53 -7.81 -12.71 2.73
N PRO A 54 -8.32 -13.96 2.73
CA PRO A 54 -7.48 -15.15 2.61
C PRO A 54 -6.83 -15.18 1.21
N THR A 55 -5.64 -14.57 1.12
CA THR A 55 -4.59 -14.78 0.11
C THR A 55 -5.08 -15.10 -1.30
N THR A 56 -5.39 -14.05 -2.07
CA THR A 56 -4.90 -14.00 -3.45
C THR A 56 -4.12 -12.69 -3.60
N PRO A 57 -2.82 -12.68 -3.24
CA PRO A 57 -2.04 -11.49 -3.48
C PRO A 57 -2.00 -11.29 -4.98
N PHE A 58 -2.39 -10.10 -5.42
CA PHE A 58 -1.92 -9.55 -6.68
C PHE A 58 -0.43 -9.88 -6.79
N ARG A 59 -0.07 -10.75 -7.73
CA ARG A 59 1.32 -11.15 -7.99
C ARG A 59 2.04 -10.02 -8.72
N GLY A 60 2.14 -8.86 -8.05
CA GLY A 60 3.23 -7.93 -8.30
C GLY A 60 4.52 -8.63 -7.87
N HIS A 61 5.60 -8.39 -8.60
CA HIS A 61 6.86 -9.14 -8.55
C HIS A 61 7.65 -9.06 -7.21
N ALA A 62 7.02 -8.77 -6.08
CA ALA A 62 7.64 -8.95 -4.77
C ALA A 62 7.46 -10.40 -4.32
N GLY A 63 8.31 -11.30 -4.83
CA GLY A 63 8.43 -12.67 -4.32
C GLY A 63 8.56 -12.68 -2.80
N GLY A 64 8.16 -13.80 -2.17
CA GLY A 64 7.97 -13.94 -0.71
C GLY A 64 9.10 -13.45 0.23
N ALA A 65 10.28 -13.14 -0.30
CA ALA A 65 11.31 -12.39 0.41
C ALA A 65 10.86 -10.98 0.85
N GLY A 66 10.08 -10.28 0.02
CA GLY A 66 9.51 -8.97 0.39
C GLY A 66 8.58 -9.09 1.59
N GLN A 67 7.66 -10.06 1.55
CA GLN A 67 6.70 -10.30 2.62
C GLN A 67 7.37 -10.71 3.94
N LYS A 68 8.40 -11.55 3.91
CA LYS A 68 9.18 -11.91 5.10
C LYS A 68 9.91 -10.72 5.72
N ARG A 69 10.49 -9.83 4.89
CA ARG A 69 11.14 -8.60 5.36
C ARG A 69 10.16 -7.65 6.02
N PHE A 70 9.00 -7.42 5.39
CA PHE A 70 7.94 -6.59 5.97
C PHE A 70 7.42 -7.17 7.29
N ALA A 71 7.22 -8.50 7.36
CA ALA A 71 6.80 -9.16 8.59
C ALA A 71 7.84 -9.01 9.72
N TYR A 72 9.14 -9.12 9.42
CA TYR A 72 10.20 -8.94 10.41
C TYR A 72 10.28 -7.50 10.92
N VAL A 73 10.24 -6.50 10.02
CA VAL A 73 10.26 -5.08 10.41
C VAL A 73 9.08 -4.71 11.31
N ALA A 74 7.92 -5.37 11.14
CA ALA A 74 6.76 -5.18 11.99
C ALA A 74 6.91 -5.77 13.42
N THR A 75 7.93 -6.59 13.68
CA THR A 75 8.21 -7.08 15.04
C THR A 75 8.84 -5.99 15.91
N ARG A 76 8.78 -6.14 17.24
CA ARG A 76 9.45 -5.22 18.18
C ARG A 76 10.96 -5.16 17.95
N GLU A 77 11.56 -6.29 17.60
CA GLU A 77 12.97 -6.41 17.30
C GLU A 77 13.34 -5.67 16.01
N GLY A 78 12.62 -5.95 14.91
CA GLY A 78 12.84 -5.32 13.63
C GLY A 78 12.60 -3.81 13.66
N ALA A 79 11.55 -3.35 14.34
CA ALA A 79 11.28 -1.93 14.51
C ALA A 79 12.43 -1.22 15.26
N ARG A 80 12.90 -1.80 16.37
CA ARG A 80 14.02 -1.24 17.14
C ARG A 80 15.32 -1.19 16.31
N LEU A 81 15.58 -2.23 15.51
CA LEU A 81 16.74 -2.27 14.61
C LEU A 81 16.68 -1.15 13.57
N VAL A 82 15.52 -0.93 12.95
CA VAL A 82 15.32 0.13 11.95
C VAL A 82 15.50 1.51 12.59
N GLU A 83 14.85 1.78 13.71
CA GLU A 83 14.98 3.05 14.42
C GLU A 83 16.43 3.35 14.81
N THR A 84 17.14 2.34 15.34
CA THR A 84 18.55 2.47 15.70
C THR A 84 19.43 2.69 14.47
N ALA A 85 19.15 2.00 13.36
CA ALA A 85 19.91 2.20 12.13
C ALA A 85 19.69 3.61 11.55
N LEU A 86 18.46 4.14 11.62
CA LEU A 86 18.12 5.46 11.09
C LEU A 86 18.79 6.60 11.85
N SER A 87 19.11 6.42 13.14
CA SER A 87 19.85 7.41 13.93
C SER A 87 21.36 7.45 13.61
N LEU A 88 21.88 6.47 12.86
CA LEU A 88 23.30 6.37 12.50
C LEU A 88 23.62 7.04 11.15
N PRO A 89 24.81 7.66 11.02
CA PRO A 89 25.32 8.14 9.73
C PRO A 89 25.40 7.02 8.69
N ARG A 90 25.17 7.37 7.41
CA ARG A 90 25.18 6.40 6.30
C ARG A 90 26.45 5.53 6.23
N PRO A 91 27.68 6.05 6.45
CA PRO A 91 28.88 5.22 6.46
C PRO A 91 28.82 4.12 7.53
N VAL A 92 28.40 4.48 8.75
CA VAL A 92 28.30 3.55 9.90
C VAL A 92 27.27 2.44 9.63
N ARG A 93 26.13 2.78 9.00
CA ARG A 93 25.15 1.77 8.59
C ARG A 93 25.73 0.73 7.64
N LEU A 94 26.57 1.15 6.68
CA LEU A 94 27.18 0.24 5.71
C LEU A 94 28.22 -0.67 6.37
N ASP A 95 29.01 -0.15 7.32
CA ASP A 95 29.98 -0.96 8.04
C ASP A 95 29.31 -1.97 8.98
N LEU A 96 28.20 -1.59 9.63
CA LEU A 96 27.38 -2.50 10.42
C LEU A 96 26.80 -3.63 9.55
N LEU A 97 26.29 -3.31 8.36
CA LEU A 97 25.78 -4.32 7.44
C LEU A 97 26.87 -5.31 7.01
N ARG A 98 28.09 -4.82 6.71
CA ARG A 98 29.23 -5.69 6.40
C ARG A 98 29.56 -6.63 7.56
N LEU A 99 29.54 -6.13 8.80
CA LEU A 99 29.78 -6.95 9.98
C LEU A 99 28.70 -8.05 10.11
N MET A 100 27.44 -7.69 9.96
CA MET A 100 26.33 -8.65 10.00
C MET A 100 26.45 -9.71 8.90
N GLU A 101 26.87 -9.33 7.69
CA GLU A 101 27.14 -10.27 6.59
C GLU A 101 28.31 -11.21 6.90
N THR A 102 29.37 -10.73 7.55
CA THR A 102 30.48 -11.59 7.98
C THR A 102 30.09 -12.59 9.07
N LEU A 103 29.17 -12.23 9.96
CA LEU A 103 28.67 -13.11 11.01
C LEU A 103 27.63 -14.12 10.51
N SER A 104 27.05 -13.87 9.33
CA SER A 104 26.03 -14.74 8.73
C SER A 104 26.62 -15.87 7.86
N LYS A 105 27.94 -15.93 7.70
CA LYS A 105 28.66 -17.00 6.99
C LYS A 105 29.25 -17.99 7.98
#